data_AF-A0A527E6I2-F1
#
_entry.id   AF-A0A527E6I2-F1
#
_cell.length_a   1.000
_cell.length_b   1.000
_cell.length_c   1.000
_cell.angle_alpha   90.00
_cell.angle_beta   90.00
_cell.angle_gamma   90.00
#
_symmetry.space_group_name_H-M   'P 1'
#
loop_
_entity.id
_entity.type
_entity.pdbx_description
1 polymer ?
#
loop_
_entity_poly.entity_id
_entity_poly.type
_entity_poly.pdbx_seq_one_letter_code
_entity_poly.pdbx_strand_id
1 'polypeptide(L)'
;MKHIIAAAVLMVLSSGPVLASGTHAGGHGDKAATMPIGTPGEASKAKRTINISMSEKDDGKMLFQPAVLKVRKGETVRLKFVNKGQVDHEFVMDAHDGIMEHKALMEKFPDMEHADPNAIRLAPGARGEIIWTFANAGDFGFGCLVPGHYDSGMKGDISVAN
;
A
#
# COMPACT_ATOMS: atom_id res chain seq x y z
N MET A 1 -34.35 -62.96 -12.30
CA MET A 1 -33.23 -63.73 -11.72
C MET A 1 -31.98 -62.88 -11.75
N LYS A 2 -31.25 -62.88 -10.63
CA LYS A 2 -29.90 -62.36 -10.40
C LYS A 2 -29.74 -60.84 -10.24
N HIS A 3 -29.89 -60.43 -8.99
CA HIS A 3 -29.32 -59.22 -8.41
C HIS A 3 -27.80 -59.23 -8.54
N ILE A 4 -27.20 -58.11 -8.93
CA ILE A 4 -25.80 -57.80 -8.59
C ILE A 4 -25.81 -56.41 -7.98
N ILE A 5 -25.60 -56.41 -6.67
CA ILE A 5 -25.33 -55.25 -5.83
C ILE A 5 -23.87 -54.87 -6.10
N ALA A 6 -23.62 -53.63 -6.52
CA ALA A 6 -22.30 -53.02 -6.50
C ALA A 6 -22.35 -51.83 -5.54
N ALA A 7 -21.61 -51.95 -4.45
CA ALA A 7 -21.48 -50.97 -3.38
C ALA A 7 -20.19 -50.15 -3.54
N ALA A 8 -20.27 -48.88 -3.10
CA ALA A 8 -19.19 -47.96 -2.74
C ALA A 8 -18.29 -47.47 -3.92
N VAL A 9 -17.87 -46.21 -4.01
CA VAL A 9 -17.40 -45.27 -2.98
C VAL A 9 -17.78 -43.84 -3.41
N LEU A 10 -18.44 -43.08 -2.54
CA LEU A 10 -18.68 -41.64 -2.76
C LEU A 10 -17.49 -40.87 -2.17
N MET A 11 -16.58 -40.40 -3.03
CA MET A 11 -15.46 -39.56 -2.64
C MET A 11 -15.91 -38.09 -2.65
N VAL A 12 -16.34 -37.58 -1.50
CA VAL A 12 -16.65 -36.17 -1.32
C VAL A 12 -15.34 -35.40 -1.16
N LEU A 13 -14.89 -34.74 -2.22
CA LEU A 13 -13.82 -33.75 -2.17
C LEU A 13 -14.40 -32.42 -1.68
N SER A 14 -14.28 -32.14 -0.39
CA SER A 14 -14.53 -30.82 0.18
C SER A 14 -13.36 -29.90 -0.16
N SER A 15 -13.51 -29.09 -1.20
CA SER A 15 -12.63 -27.96 -1.49
C SER A 15 -12.84 -26.88 -0.42
N GLY A 16 -12.09 -26.96 0.68
CA GLY A 16 -12.01 -25.87 1.65
C GLY A 16 -11.30 -24.64 1.05
N PRO A 17 -11.61 -23.41 1.50
CA PRO A 17 -10.87 -22.24 1.07
C PRO A 17 -9.42 -22.34 1.56
N VAL A 18 -8.48 -22.44 0.62
CA VAL A 18 -7.07 -22.15 0.89
C VAL A 18 -6.96 -20.66 1.14
N LEU A 19 -7.07 -20.27 2.41
CA LEU A 19 -6.59 -18.97 2.86
C LEU A 19 -5.06 -19.02 2.84
N ALA A 20 -4.47 -18.55 1.75
CA ALA A 20 -3.06 -18.18 1.72
C ALA A 20 -2.86 -16.95 2.61
N SER A 21 -2.85 -17.15 3.93
CA SER A 21 -2.34 -16.17 4.88
C SER A 21 -0.83 -16.19 4.76
N GLY A 22 -0.27 -15.28 3.97
CA GLY A 22 1.17 -15.05 3.91
C GLY A 22 1.66 -14.55 5.26
N THR A 23 2.14 -15.46 6.10
CA THR A 23 2.83 -15.13 7.34
C THR A 23 4.30 -14.90 7.03
N HIS A 24 4.67 -13.66 6.70
CA HIS A 24 6.09 -13.29 6.77
C HIS A 24 6.41 -12.86 8.20
N ALA A 25 6.73 -13.86 9.03
CA ALA A 25 7.45 -13.68 10.28
C ALA A 25 8.91 -13.30 9.96
N GLY A 26 9.12 -12.05 9.56
CA GLY A 26 10.44 -11.41 9.52
C GLY A 26 10.67 -10.71 10.85
N GLY A 27 11.41 -11.36 11.76
CA GLY A 27 11.81 -10.74 13.01
C GLY A 27 12.87 -9.67 12.77
N HIS A 28 12.64 -8.47 13.29
CA HIS A 28 13.60 -7.68 14.05
C HIS A 28 12.81 -6.78 15.01
N GLY A 29 13.03 -6.99 16.31
CA GLY A 29 12.40 -6.26 17.40
C GLY A 29 12.97 -4.86 17.57
N ASP A 30 13.00 -4.09 16.51
CA ASP A 30 13.26 -2.66 16.58
C ASP A 30 11.90 -1.99 16.60
N LYS A 31 11.64 -1.19 17.64
CA LYS A 31 10.55 -0.21 17.61
C LYS A 31 10.69 0.50 16.28
N ALA A 32 9.75 0.26 15.35
CA ALA A 32 9.81 0.81 13.99
C ALA A 32 10.36 2.23 14.09
N ALA A 33 11.58 2.42 13.58
CA ALA A 33 12.29 3.68 13.75
C ALA A 33 11.32 4.77 13.35
N THR A 34 11.03 5.70 14.26
CA THR A 34 10.03 6.74 14.00
C THR A 34 10.50 7.52 12.78
N MET A 35 9.81 7.31 11.66
CA MET A 35 10.09 8.04 10.44
C MET A 35 9.75 9.51 10.67
N PRO A 36 10.36 10.45 9.92
CA PRO A 36 10.02 11.87 10.02
C PRO A 36 8.51 12.12 9.95
N ILE A 37 7.80 11.39 9.07
CA ILE A 37 6.36 11.49 8.86
C ILE A 37 5.51 10.74 9.91
N GLY A 38 6.11 9.85 10.71
CA GLY A 38 5.43 9.15 11.80
C GLY A 38 5.72 7.66 11.89
N THR A 39 4.69 6.88 12.26
CA THR A 39 4.80 5.43 12.46
C THR A 39 3.55 4.70 11.99
N PRO A 40 3.64 3.39 11.73
CA PRO A 40 2.47 2.54 11.60
C PRO A 40 1.50 2.74 12.77
N GLY A 41 0.21 2.78 12.47
CA GLY A 41 -0.87 2.98 13.43
C GLY A 41 -1.70 1.72 13.66
N GLU A 42 -2.47 1.72 14.74
CA GLU A 42 -3.43 0.65 15.03
C GLU A 42 -4.78 0.92 14.38
N ALA A 43 -5.38 -0.11 13.78
CA ALA A 43 -6.68 -0.05 13.10
C ALA A 43 -7.80 0.54 13.97
N SER A 44 -7.79 0.21 15.27
CA SER A 44 -8.75 0.67 16.27
C SER A 44 -8.59 2.14 16.65
N LYS A 45 -7.42 2.74 16.41
CA LYS A 45 -7.10 4.15 16.71
C LYS A 45 -7.39 5.09 15.54
N ALA A 46 -7.65 4.56 14.35
CA ALA A 46 -7.91 5.35 13.15
C ALA A 46 -9.20 6.18 13.31
N LYS A 47 -9.07 7.51 13.33
CA LYS A 47 -10.19 8.44 13.54
C LYS A 47 -11.05 8.64 12.30
N ARG A 48 -10.48 8.42 11.12
CA ARG A 48 -11.16 8.48 9.82
C ARG A 48 -10.42 7.70 8.75
N THR A 49 -11.12 7.50 7.64
CA THR A 49 -10.57 6.89 6.43
C THR A 49 -10.40 7.93 5.34
N ILE A 50 -9.26 7.90 4.65
CA ILE A 50 -9.03 8.63 3.40
C ILE A 50 -8.96 7.60 2.28
N ASN A 51 -9.83 7.73 1.28
CA ASN A 51 -9.78 6.90 0.08
C ASN A 51 -8.90 7.57 -0.96
N ILE A 52 -7.91 6.86 -1.46
CA ILE A 52 -6.92 7.30 -2.44
C ILE A 52 -7.03 6.38 -3.65
N SER A 53 -7.25 6.94 -4.84
CA SER A 53 -7.16 6.19 -6.09
C SER A 53 -5.90 6.54 -6.86
N MET A 54 -5.34 5.53 -7.52
CA MET A 54 -4.20 5.64 -8.43
C MET A 54 -4.69 5.38 -9.85
N SER A 55 -4.26 6.18 -10.81
CA SER A 55 -4.66 6.03 -12.21
C SER A 55 -3.76 6.82 -13.16
N GLU A 56 -3.74 6.40 -14.42
CA GLU A 56 -3.15 7.12 -15.54
C GLU A 56 -4.24 7.83 -16.36
N LYS A 57 -3.85 8.88 -17.08
CA LYS A 57 -4.66 9.58 -18.08
C LYS A 57 -4.20 9.19 -19.49
N ASP A 58 -5.05 9.44 -20.48
CA ASP A 58 -4.75 9.20 -21.89
C ASP A 58 -3.53 10.00 -22.40
N ASP A 59 -3.21 11.14 -21.75
CA ASP A 59 -2.03 11.96 -22.03
C ASP A 59 -0.74 11.45 -21.35
N GLY A 60 -0.79 10.28 -20.72
CA GLY A 60 0.32 9.68 -19.99
C GLY A 60 0.52 10.23 -18.58
N LYS A 61 -0.27 11.23 -18.15
CA LYS A 61 -0.16 11.76 -16.79
C LYS A 61 -0.61 10.72 -15.77
N MET A 62 0.23 10.49 -14.77
CA MET A 62 -0.05 9.54 -13.69
C MET A 62 -0.41 10.30 -12.42
N LEU A 63 -1.41 9.82 -11.68
CA LEU A 63 -2.10 10.62 -10.68
C LEU A 63 -2.50 9.81 -9.45
N PHE A 64 -2.40 10.47 -8.30
CA PHE A 64 -3.17 10.14 -7.11
C PHE A 64 -4.38 11.05 -6.99
N GLN A 65 -5.49 10.52 -6.49
CA GLN A 65 -6.66 11.31 -6.11
C GLN A 65 -7.14 10.88 -4.71
N PRO A 66 -7.12 11.77 -3.71
CA PRO A 66 -6.62 13.15 -3.75
C PRO A 66 -5.09 13.24 -3.88
N ALA A 67 -4.62 14.33 -4.49
CA ALA A 67 -3.18 14.67 -4.57
C ALA A 67 -2.68 15.48 -3.35
N VAL A 68 -3.57 15.87 -2.44
CA VAL A 68 -3.21 16.57 -1.19
C VAL A 68 -3.93 15.92 -0.02
N LEU A 69 -3.18 15.53 1.00
CA LEU A 69 -3.69 15.03 2.27
C LEU A 69 -3.48 16.10 3.35
N LYS A 70 -4.54 16.44 4.06
CA LYS A 70 -4.47 17.32 5.24
C LYS A 70 -4.77 16.50 6.48
N VAL A 71 -3.85 16.48 7.41
CA VAL A 71 -3.91 15.70 8.65
C VAL A 71 -3.37 16.52 9.82
N ARG A 72 -3.49 16.01 11.04
CA ARG A 72 -2.95 16.65 12.24
C ARG A 72 -1.87 15.81 12.90
N LYS A 73 -0.97 16.48 13.62
CA LYS A 73 -0.01 15.83 14.51
C LYS A 73 -0.75 14.96 15.53
N GLY A 74 -0.29 13.73 15.70
CA GLY A 74 -0.89 12.68 16.53
C GLY A 74 -2.15 12.04 15.94
N GLU A 75 -2.59 12.42 14.74
CA GLU A 75 -3.75 11.80 14.10
C GLU A 75 -3.37 10.41 13.56
N THR A 76 -4.13 9.38 13.95
CA THR A 76 -4.10 8.08 13.27
C THR A 76 -5.17 8.06 12.19
N VAL A 77 -4.77 7.80 10.94
CA VAL A 77 -5.64 7.75 9.76
C VAL A 77 -5.52 6.40 9.07
N ARG A 78 -6.64 5.89 8.56
CA ARG A 78 -6.67 4.77 7.63
C ARG A 78 -6.63 5.29 6.20
N LEU A 79 -5.54 5.04 5.48
CA LEU A 79 -5.42 5.32 4.06
C LEU A 79 -5.85 4.06 3.30
N LYS A 80 -6.91 4.14 2.50
CA LYS A 80 -7.37 3.02 1.66
C LYS A 80 -7.10 3.33 0.21
N PHE A 81 -6.46 2.39 -0.46
CA PHE A 81 -5.98 2.54 -1.81
C PHE A 81 -6.78 1.67 -2.77
N VAL A 82 -6.95 2.17 -3.98
CA VAL A 82 -7.40 1.39 -5.13
C VAL A 82 -6.58 1.79 -6.35
N ASN A 83 -5.97 0.82 -7.01
CA ASN A 83 -5.39 1.04 -8.32
C ASN A 83 -6.50 0.91 -9.37
N LYS A 84 -6.91 2.03 -9.95
CA LYS A 84 -7.88 2.10 -11.06
C LYS A 84 -7.18 2.16 -12.42
N GLY A 85 -5.86 2.20 -12.42
CA GLY A 85 -5.03 2.26 -13.61
C GLY A 85 -4.88 0.92 -14.30
N GLN A 86 -4.03 0.91 -15.32
CA GLN A 86 -3.73 -0.25 -16.15
C GLN A 86 -2.34 -0.83 -15.86
N VAL A 87 -1.48 -0.13 -15.12
CA VAL A 87 -0.17 -0.64 -14.69
C VAL A 87 -0.04 -0.72 -13.17
N ASP A 88 1.03 -1.37 -12.71
CA ASP A 88 1.39 -1.38 -11.30
C ASP A 88 1.59 0.04 -10.78
N HIS A 89 1.07 0.29 -9.58
CA HIS A 89 1.25 1.56 -8.91
C HIS A 89 1.70 1.36 -7.48
N GLU A 90 2.52 2.28 -7.03
CA GLU A 90 3.03 2.34 -5.68
C GLU A 90 2.64 3.66 -5.01
N PHE A 91 2.46 3.64 -3.71
CA PHE A 91 2.43 4.81 -2.86
C PHE A 91 3.52 4.67 -1.80
N VAL A 92 4.42 5.65 -1.73
CA VAL A 92 5.42 5.82 -0.66
C VAL A 92 5.25 7.21 -0.08
N MET A 93 5.15 7.35 1.24
CA MET A 93 5.06 8.66 1.91
C MET A 93 6.25 8.92 2.84
N ASP A 94 6.90 10.08 2.73
CA ASP A 94 7.99 10.48 3.61
C ASP A 94 8.28 11.99 3.51
N ALA A 95 9.33 12.46 4.17
CA ALA A 95 9.99 13.73 3.86
C ALA A 95 10.49 13.74 2.41
N HIS A 96 10.53 14.93 1.80
CA HIS A 96 10.89 15.08 0.38
C HIS A 96 12.23 14.41 0.05
N ASP A 97 13.26 14.65 0.85
CA ASP A 97 14.59 14.10 0.62
C ASP A 97 14.58 12.55 0.66
N GLY A 98 13.84 11.96 1.60
CA GLY A 98 13.67 10.50 1.69
C GLY A 98 12.99 9.90 0.46
N ILE A 99 11.97 10.59 -0.08
CA ILE A 99 11.31 10.18 -1.34
C ILE A 99 12.31 10.24 -2.50
N MET A 100 13.15 11.28 -2.57
CA MET A 100 14.12 11.44 -3.67
C MET A 100 15.24 10.41 -3.60
N GLU A 101 15.72 10.09 -2.39
CA GLU A 101 16.69 9.03 -2.16
C GLU A 101 16.14 7.66 -2.56
N HIS A 102 14.91 7.36 -2.17
CA HIS A 102 14.23 6.11 -2.53
C HIS A 102 13.99 6.03 -4.04
N LYS A 103 13.55 7.11 -4.69
CA LYS A 103 13.42 7.19 -6.15
C LYS A 103 14.74 6.82 -6.84
N ALA A 104 15.85 7.43 -6.42
CA ALA A 104 17.16 7.17 -6.99
C ALA A 104 17.64 5.72 -6.76
N LEU A 105 17.21 5.08 -5.67
CA LEU A 105 17.49 3.67 -5.42
C LEU A 105 16.69 2.76 -6.37
N MET A 106 15.41 3.04 -6.57
CA MET A 106 14.54 2.29 -7.51
C MET A 106 14.99 2.43 -8.96
N GLU A 107 15.53 3.59 -9.36
CA GLU A 107 16.12 3.75 -10.69
C GLU A 107 17.36 2.88 -10.90
N LYS A 108 18.16 2.67 -9.85
CA LYS A 108 19.36 1.80 -9.92
C LYS A 108 19.00 0.32 -9.84
N PHE A 109 17.95 -0.03 -9.11
CA PHE A 109 17.54 -1.39 -8.82
C PHE A 109 16.02 -1.57 -9.03
N PRO A 110 15.53 -1.51 -10.28
CA PRO A 110 14.09 -1.46 -10.58
C PRO A 110 13.33 -2.74 -10.24
N ASP A 111 14.03 -3.87 -10.14
CA ASP A 111 13.46 -5.17 -9.78
C ASP A 111 13.51 -5.44 -8.26
N MET A 112 13.96 -4.46 -7.45
CA MET A 112 13.98 -4.58 -6.00
C MET A 112 12.55 -4.48 -5.45
N GLU A 113 12.04 -5.56 -4.89
CA GLU A 113 10.87 -5.50 -4.03
C GLU A 113 11.27 -4.99 -2.64
N HIS A 114 10.51 -4.04 -2.12
CA HIS A 114 10.65 -3.56 -0.75
C HIS A 114 9.26 -3.47 -0.09
N ALA A 115 9.25 -3.71 1.21
CA ALA A 115 8.04 -3.75 2.02
C ALA A 115 8.18 -2.78 3.20
N ASP A 116 8.27 -1.49 2.88
CA ASP A 116 8.39 -0.45 3.90
C ASP A 116 7.02 -0.16 4.54
N PRO A 117 6.96 0.14 5.85
CA PRO A 117 5.68 0.35 6.54
C PRO A 117 4.88 1.57 6.04
N ASN A 118 5.56 2.52 5.39
CA ASN A 118 5.01 3.72 4.77
C ASN A 118 4.73 3.55 3.27
N ALA A 119 4.83 2.33 2.73
CA ALA A 119 4.68 2.02 1.33
C ALA A 119 3.62 0.96 1.04
N ILE A 120 3.05 0.99 -0.17
CA ILE A 120 2.22 -0.09 -0.70
C ILE A 120 2.31 -0.13 -2.24
N ARG A 121 2.48 -1.33 -2.80
CA ARG A 121 2.43 -1.59 -4.23
C ARG A 121 1.18 -2.40 -4.60
N LEU A 122 0.49 -1.99 -5.66
CA LEU A 122 -0.80 -2.53 -6.07
C LEU A 122 -0.83 -2.78 -7.58
N ALA A 123 -1.14 -4.02 -7.95
CA ALA A 123 -1.49 -4.39 -9.33
C ALA A 123 -2.79 -3.71 -9.79
N PRO A 124 -3.08 -3.64 -11.11
CA PRO A 124 -4.32 -3.10 -11.64
C PRO A 124 -5.57 -3.72 -10.99
N GLY A 125 -6.51 -2.87 -10.55
CA GLY A 125 -7.74 -3.29 -9.87
C GLY A 125 -7.57 -3.70 -8.40
N ALA A 126 -6.34 -3.85 -7.91
CA ALA A 126 -6.07 -4.22 -6.53
C ALA A 126 -6.41 -3.10 -5.55
N ARG A 127 -6.62 -3.50 -4.28
CA ARG A 127 -6.91 -2.61 -3.16
C ARG A 127 -6.02 -2.96 -1.99
N GLY A 128 -5.72 -1.97 -1.17
CA GLY A 128 -4.95 -2.16 0.05
C GLY A 128 -5.15 -1.00 1.02
N GLU A 129 -4.46 -1.06 2.15
CA GLU A 129 -4.53 0.02 3.15
C GLU A 129 -3.23 0.17 3.92
N ILE A 130 -2.97 1.40 4.36
CA ILE A 130 -1.94 1.76 5.34
C ILE A 130 -2.66 2.46 6.48
N ILE A 131 -2.39 2.05 7.71
CA ILE A 131 -2.84 2.77 8.90
C ILE A 131 -1.62 3.50 9.45
N TRP A 132 -1.71 4.82 9.56
CA TRP A 132 -0.56 5.65 9.89
C TRP A 132 -0.89 6.63 11.00
N THR A 133 0.05 6.84 11.92
CA THR A 133 -0.01 7.89 12.94
C THR A 133 1.03 8.96 12.60
N PHE A 134 0.56 10.16 12.28
CA PHE A 134 1.42 11.30 11.92
C PHE A 134 2.09 11.88 13.17
N ALA A 135 3.40 11.72 13.35
CA ALA A 135 4.06 12.08 14.61
C ALA A 135 4.50 13.55 14.71
N ASN A 136 4.80 14.18 13.57
CA ASN A 136 5.39 15.51 13.50
C ASN A 136 4.55 16.44 12.61
N ALA A 137 4.39 17.69 13.03
CA ALA A 137 3.81 18.73 12.18
C ALA A 137 4.84 19.17 11.12
N GLY A 138 4.36 19.54 9.94
CA GLY A 138 5.22 19.92 8.81
C GLY A 138 4.65 19.48 7.47
N ASP A 139 5.45 19.70 6.44
CA ASP A 139 5.13 19.30 5.07
C ASP A 139 5.92 18.05 4.69
N PHE A 140 5.21 17.08 4.15
CA PHE A 140 5.71 15.81 3.68
C PHE A 140 5.12 15.53 2.29
N GLY A 141 5.56 14.47 1.64
CA GLY A 141 5.06 14.10 0.33
C GLY A 141 4.65 12.64 0.26
N PHE A 142 4.10 12.29 -0.89
CA PHE A 142 4.04 10.91 -1.34
C PHE A 142 4.28 10.83 -2.85
N GLY A 143 4.71 9.66 -3.30
CA GLY A 143 5.02 9.40 -4.70
C GLY A 143 4.85 7.94 -5.08
N CYS A 144 4.75 7.69 -6.39
CA CYS A 144 4.94 6.37 -6.97
C CYS A 144 6.37 6.30 -7.51
N LEU A 145 7.19 5.40 -6.98
CA LEU A 145 8.63 5.34 -7.27
C LEU A 145 8.98 4.27 -8.30
N VAL A 146 7.97 3.62 -8.88
CA VAL A 146 8.13 2.86 -10.11
C VAL A 146 8.79 3.79 -11.17
N PRO A 147 9.87 3.35 -11.84
CA PRO A 147 10.63 4.20 -12.75
C PRO A 147 9.74 4.96 -13.75
N GLY A 148 9.91 6.29 -13.80
CA GLY A 148 9.15 7.20 -14.66
C GLY A 148 7.79 7.66 -14.14
N HIS A 149 7.19 7.01 -13.14
CA HIS A 149 5.85 7.34 -12.67
C HIS A 149 5.83 8.68 -11.90
N TYR A 150 6.80 8.89 -11.01
CA TYR A 150 6.97 10.16 -10.28
C TYR A 150 7.13 11.35 -11.24
N ASP A 151 7.95 11.18 -12.28
CA ASP A 151 8.26 12.23 -13.26
C ASP A 151 7.07 12.48 -14.20
N SER A 152 6.22 11.47 -14.42
CA SER A 152 4.91 11.58 -15.09
C SER A 152 3.83 12.26 -14.23
N GLY A 153 4.19 12.75 -13.04
CA GLY A 153 3.34 13.55 -12.16
C GLY A 153 2.69 12.78 -11.01
N MET A 154 3.04 11.50 -10.81
CA MET A 154 2.45 10.67 -9.77
C MET A 154 3.05 10.96 -8.40
N LYS A 155 2.68 12.12 -7.86
CA LYS A 155 3.11 12.65 -6.57
C LYS A 155 2.03 13.53 -5.95
N GLY A 156 2.15 13.76 -4.65
CA GLY A 156 1.26 14.64 -3.91
C GLY A 156 1.83 15.05 -2.57
N ASP A 157 1.10 15.92 -1.89
CA ASP A 157 1.54 16.59 -0.67
C ASP A 157 0.76 16.11 0.56
N ILE A 158 1.45 16.04 1.70
CA ILE A 158 0.86 15.79 3.01
C ILE A 158 1.20 16.98 3.89
N SER A 159 0.18 17.72 4.30
CA SER A 159 0.34 18.80 5.26
C SER A 159 -0.17 18.33 6.63
N VAL A 160 0.74 18.30 7.60
CA VAL A 160 0.47 17.91 8.99
C VAL A 160 0.40 19.16 9.85
N ALA A 161 -0.82 19.57 10.21
CA ALA A 161 -1.06 20.71 11.10
C ALA A 161 -0.83 20.34 12.57
N ASN A 162 -0.66 21.35 13.43
CA ASN A 162 -0.64 21.16 14.89
C ASN A 162 -2.00 20.79 15.49
#